data_AF-L8X3X2-F1
#
_entry.id   AF-L8X3X2-F1
#
_cell.length_a   1.000
_cell.length_b   1.000
_cell.length_c   1.000
_cell.angle_alpha   90.00
_cell.angle_beta   90.00
_cell.angle_gamma   90.00
#
_symmetry.space_group_name_H-M   'P 1'
#
loop_
_entity.id
_entity.type
_entity.pdbx_description
1 polymer ?
#
loop_
_entity_poly.entity_id
_entity_poly.type
_entity_poly.pdbx_seq_one_letter_code
_entity_poly.pdbx_strand_id
1 'polypeptide(L)'
;MSPATVAKAKSGTRIQETIRRERTLSHAYKAFYMANCLRRGAYEVTWSRHAGMAKPGREQEQRSRTTALSLLSLAIPALGAGIVYNDQIDAAYDFVIAGGGLAGLVLASRLSEDSNTTVLVLEAGASGDAVKDRIDIPGNAYYSSLLNTDYDWQYMTVPQLNAGNRVLPWPRGKVLGGSTAVNGLYLVRPSAIEVDAWSQLLPGQSSAAAWSWASLFEAMKKSETFTEPSDAIKNAGRIQYDVTSHGRSGPLHYAYPGFIVPVVGNWTSTLDWVGIPPSPDANGGSGWGAFIATSSINPSNWTRSYSRSAYIDPLGPRPNLAILPNATVTKIIWAPNNDGNGKKVAQGVEFAASRGAPRRSVTARKEVILAGGAIGSPNIAMHSGIGPSSYNLINVLT
;
A
#
# COMPACT_ATOMS: atom_id res chain seq x y z
N MET A 1 31.68 46.32 53.63
CA MET A 1 32.01 46.31 52.19
C MET A 1 31.61 44.96 51.62
N SER A 2 30.74 44.97 50.60
CA SER A 2 30.56 43.94 49.55
C SER A 2 31.86 43.84 48.70
N PRO A 3 32.08 42.89 47.75
CA PRO A 3 31.10 41.98 47.16
C PRO A 3 31.53 40.54 46.82
N ALA A 4 30.54 39.66 46.94
CA ALA A 4 30.31 38.53 46.04
C ALA A 4 29.41 39.01 44.89
N THR A 5 29.86 39.04 43.63
CA THR A 5 28.99 39.09 42.43
C THR A 5 29.81 38.74 41.17
N VAL A 6 29.13 38.17 40.16
CA VAL A 6 29.55 37.95 38.75
C VAL A 6 29.96 36.50 38.41
N ALA A 7 28.97 35.63 38.21
CA ALA A 7 28.97 34.57 37.17
C ALA A 7 27.65 33.77 37.05
N LYS A 8 26.50 34.27 37.53
CA LYS A 8 25.21 33.52 37.47
C LYS A 8 24.04 34.21 36.77
N ALA A 9 24.28 35.33 36.08
CA ALA A 9 23.21 36.14 35.46
C ALA A 9 23.10 36.05 33.92
N LYS A 10 23.95 35.27 33.22
CA LYS A 10 23.92 35.18 31.74
C LYS A 10 23.27 33.92 31.15
N SER A 11 22.94 32.90 31.96
CA SER A 11 22.30 31.66 31.47
C SER A 11 20.78 31.68 31.57
N GLY A 12 20.19 32.36 32.57
CA GLY A 12 18.74 32.41 32.77
C GLY A 12 17.98 33.21 31.71
N THR A 13 18.55 34.32 31.25
CA THR A 13 17.94 35.21 30.24
C THR A 13 17.89 34.57 28.85
N ARG A 14 18.92 33.78 28.49
CA ARG A 14 19.00 33.10 27.19
C ARG A 14 18.02 31.94 27.08
N ILE A 15 17.75 31.23 28.18
CA ILE A 15 16.77 30.13 28.23
C ILE A 15 15.33 30.69 28.18
N GLN A 16 15.05 31.79 28.88
CA GLN A 16 13.75 32.45 28.85
C GLN A 16 13.44 33.08 27.47
N GLU A 17 14.43 33.64 26.77
CA GLU A 17 14.26 34.13 25.39
C GLU A 17 14.02 32.99 24.38
N THR A 18 14.67 31.84 24.53
CA THR A 18 14.42 30.65 23.69
C THR A 18 13.02 30.09 23.91
N ILE A 19 12.58 29.96 25.17
CA ILE A 19 11.21 29.51 25.51
C ILE A 19 10.15 30.51 24.99
N ARG A 20 10.44 31.82 25.03
CA ARG A 20 9.54 32.86 24.50
C ARG A 20 9.49 32.83 22.97
N ARG A 21 10.62 32.58 22.28
CA ARG A 21 10.67 32.38 20.81
C ARG A 21 9.94 31.12 20.37
N GLU A 22 10.07 30.01 21.09
CA GLU A 22 9.37 28.75 20.77
C GLU A 22 7.85 28.86 20.97
N ARG A 23 7.39 29.54 22.02
CA ARG A 23 5.95 29.82 22.19
C ARG A 23 5.40 30.71 21.07
N THR A 24 6.19 31.65 20.56
CA THR A 24 5.76 32.54 19.46
C THR A 24 5.72 31.79 18.11
N LEU A 25 6.68 30.90 17.86
CA LEU A 25 6.69 30.02 16.67
C LEU A 25 5.55 28.99 16.70
N SER A 26 5.21 28.44 17.88
CA SER A 26 4.06 27.54 18.06
C SER A 26 2.72 28.23 17.74
N HIS A 27 2.57 29.51 18.10
CA HIS A 27 1.39 30.30 17.76
C HIS A 27 1.35 30.67 16.26
N ALA A 28 2.49 30.97 15.64
CA ALA A 28 2.58 31.21 14.20
C ALA A 28 2.24 29.94 13.38
N TYR A 29 2.65 28.76 13.84
CA TYR A 29 2.33 27.49 13.18
C TYR A 29 0.84 27.12 13.33
N LYS A 30 0.24 27.36 14.50
CA LYS A 30 -1.21 27.20 14.71
C LYS A 30 -2.02 28.22 13.90
N ALA A 31 -1.54 29.46 13.76
CA ALA A 31 -2.19 30.47 12.93
C ALA A 31 -2.10 30.13 11.43
N PHE A 32 -1.00 29.57 10.95
CA PHE A 32 -0.84 29.12 9.56
C PHE A 32 -1.72 27.90 9.24
N TYR A 33 -1.89 26.97 10.18
CA TYR A 33 -2.77 25.81 10.02
C TYR A 33 -4.26 26.22 10.07
N MET A 34 -4.65 27.12 10.99
CA MET A 34 -6.03 27.64 11.09
C MET A 34 -6.41 28.55 9.91
N ALA A 35 -5.48 29.36 9.38
CA ALA A 35 -5.74 30.23 8.23
C ALA A 35 -5.97 29.44 6.92
N ASN A 36 -5.38 28.24 6.79
CA ASN A 36 -5.63 27.36 5.65
C ASN A 36 -6.92 26.54 5.79
N CYS A 37 -7.34 26.21 7.02
CA CYS A 37 -8.64 25.57 7.27
C CYS A 37 -9.82 26.54 7.13
N LEU A 38 -9.65 27.83 7.43
CA LEU A 38 -10.72 28.85 7.31
C LEU A 38 -10.84 29.48 5.91
N ARG A 39 -9.89 29.26 4.99
CA ARG A 39 -9.94 29.73 3.59
C ARG A 39 -10.67 28.78 2.62
N ARG A 40 -11.28 27.70 3.10
CA ARG A 40 -12.08 26.77 2.26
C ARG A 40 -13.57 26.72 2.63
N GLY A 41 -14.10 27.79 3.22
CA GLY A 41 -15.52 27.95 3.49
C GLY A 41 -15.99 29.36 3.19
N ALA A 42 -16.26 29.66 1.92
CA ALA A 42 -17.18 30.68 1.40
C ALA A 42 -16.79 30.96 -0.07
N TYR A 43 -17.77 30.86 -0.97
CA TYR A 43 -18.16 31.83 -2.01
C TYR A 43 -18.90 31.11 -3.13
N GLU A 44 -20.23 31.03 -2.98
CA GLU A 44 -21.14 31.25 -4.10
C GLU A 44 -21.03 32.73 -4.50
N VAL A 45 -20.80 33.00 -5.77
CA VAL A 45 -21.22 34.26 -6.41
C VAL A 45 -21.67 33.94 -7.83
N THR A 46 -22.98 34.02 -8.03
CA THR A 46 -23.66 34.21 -9.31
C THR A 46 -23.40 35.62 -9.83
N TRP A 47 -23.15 35.76 -11.14
CA TRP A 47 -23.46 36.98 -11.89
C TRP A 47 -23.86 36.64 -13.33
N SER A 48 -24.72 37.51 -13.82
CA SER A 48 -25.70 37.40 -14.88
C SER A 48 -25.23 37.89 -16.26
N ARG A 49 -25.99 37.42 -17.27
CA ARG A 49 -26.13 37.83 -18.68
C ARG A 49 -25.65 39.25 -19.06
N HIS A 50 -25.00 39.35 -20.23
CA HIS A 50 -25.46 40.07 -21.47
C HIS A 50 -24.45 39.76 -22.60
N ALA A 51 -24.84 39.05 -23.66
CA ALA A 51 -25.30 39.54 -24.97
C ALA A 51 -24.16 39.94 -25.95
N GLY A 52 -24.10 39.27 -27.11
CA GLY A 52 -23.23 39.66 -28.23
C GLY A 52 -23.07 38.58 -29.30
N MET A 53 -23.86 38.68 -30.37
CA MET A 53 -23.90 37.82 -31.55
C MET A 53 -22.59 37.82 -32.36
N ALA A 54 -22.25 36.69 -33.00
CA ALA A 54 -22.09 36.53 -34.46
C ALA A 54 -21.31 35.24 -34.84
N LYS A 55 -21.96 34.35 -35.58
CA LYS A 55 -21.37 33.44 -36.59
C LYS A 55 -21.98 33.89 -37.93
N PRO A 56 -21.31 33.82 -39.10
CA PRO A 56 -21.17 32.52 -39.77
C PRO A 56 -19.96 32.37 -40.73
N GLY A 57 -19.70 31.12 -41.11
CA GLY A 57 -18.84 30.78 -42.23
C GLY A 57 -18.91 29.27 -42.52
N ARG A 58 -19.71 28.90 -43.50
CA ARG A 58 -19.78 27.55 -44.10
C ARG A 58 -18.71 27.45 -45.18
N GLU A 59 -18.02 26.32 -45.26
CA GLU A 59 -17.46 25.81 -46.51
C GLU A 59 -17.88 24.35 -46.67
N GLN A 60 -18.63 24.10 -47.76
CA GLN A 60 -18.68 22.82 -48.49
C GLN A 60 -17.32 22.71 -49.21
N GLU A 61 -16.70 21.56 -49.46
CA GLU A 61 -17.08 20.48 -50.38
C GLU A 61 -15.83 19.58 -50.42
N GLN A 62 -15.86 18.25 -50.34
CA GLN A 62 -15.91 17.38 -51.51
C GLN A 62 -15.99 15.92 -51.07
N ARG A 63 -16.90 15.19 -51.71
CA ARG A 63 -17.01 13.72 -51.64
C ARG A 63 -15.86 13.10 -52.42
N SER A 64 -15.12 12.20 -51.78
CA SER A 64 -14.40 11.13 -52.49
C SER A 64 -14.95 9.79 -51.99
N ARG A 65 -15.53 9.02 -52.91
CA ARG A 65 -16.05 7.67 -52.67
C ARG A 65 -14.87 6.70 -52.67
N THR A 66 -14.51 6.22 -51.48
CA THR A 66 -13.62 5.06 -51.35
C THR A 66 -14.38 3.96 -50.63
N THR A 67 -14.63 2.87 -51.33
CA THR A 67 -15.27 1.65 -50.83
C THR A 67 -14.40 1.05 -49.73
N ALA A 68 -14.73 1.32 -48.47
CA ALA A 68 -14.07 0.68 -47.34
C ALA A 68 -14.70 -0.70 -47.10
N LEU A 69 -13.95 -1.76 -47.41
CA LEU A 69 -14.22 -3.09 -46.88
C LEU A 69 -14.17 -2.99 -45.34
N SER A 70 -15.32 -3.12 -44.68
CA SER A 70 -15.39 -3.31 -43.23
C SER A 70 -14.81 -4.68 -42.87
N LEU A 71 -13.50 -4.73 -42.67
CA LEU A 71 -12.90 -5.73 -41.79
C LEU A 71 -13.40 -5.39 -40.38
N LEU A 72 -14.35 -6.17 -39.86
CA LEU A 72 -14.55 -6.25 -38.41
C LEU A 72 -13.23 -6.73 -37.82
N SER A 73 -12.36 -5.79 -37.43
CA SER A 73 -11.35 -6.06 -36.43
C SER A 73 -12.12 -6.30 -35.13
N LEU A 74 -12.30 -7.58 -34.78
CA LEU A 74 -12.40 -7.95 -33.39
C LEU A 74 -11.12 -7.41 -32.74
N ALA A 75 -11.22 -6.22 -32.15
CA ALA A 75 -10.23 -5.74 -31.22
C ALA A 75 -10.24 -6.75 -30.07
N ILE A 76 -9.38 -7.76 -30.16
CA ILE A 76 -8.98 -8.55 -29.00
C ILE A 76 -8.42 -7.49 -28.06
N PRO A 77 -9.08 -7.17 -26.93
CA PRO A 77 -8.49 -6.27 -25.96
C PRO A 77 -7.14 -6.91 -25.64
N ALA A 78 -6.06 -6.14 -25.69
CA ALA A 78 -4.79 -6.61 -25.17
C ALA A 78 -5.09 -7.17 -23.78
N LEU A 79 -5.06 -8.50 -23.64
CA LEU A 79 -5.43 -9.23 -22.43
C LEU A 79 -4.34 -8.92 -21.41
N GLY A 80 -4.46 -7.77 -20.76
CA GLY A 80 -3.52 -7.29 -19.77
C GLY A 80 -3.55 -8.20 -18.56
N ALA A 81 -2.38 -8.72 -18.17
CA ALA A 81 -2.01 -9.28 -16.86
C ALA A 81 -3.07 -10.08 -16.03
N GLY A 82 -4.09 -10.66 -16.67
CA GLY A 82 -5.17 -11.41 -16.01
C GLY A 82 -6.29 -10.56 -15.37
N ILE A 83 -6.33 -9.23 -15.53
CA ILE A 83 -7.42 -8.42 -14.95
C ILE A 83 -8.70 -8.59 -15.80
N VAL A 84 -9.76 -9.11 -15.18
CA VAL A 84 -11.04 -9.39 -15.83
C VAL A 84 -12.15 -8.51 -15.26
N TYR A 85 -13.18 -8.28 -16.08
CA TYR A 85 -14.35 -7.45 -15.74
C TYR A 85 -15.64 -8.19 -16.06
N ASN A 86 -16.77 -7.68 -15.56
CA ASN A 86 -18.10 -8.22 -15.85
C ASN A 86 -18.21 -9.73 -15.61
N ASP A 87 -17.54 -10.22 -14.56
CA ASP A 87 -17.63 -11.59 -14.10
C ASP A 87 -17.15 -12.64 -15.11
N GLN A 88 -16.22 -12.25 -15.99
CA GLN A 88 -15.50 -13.15 -16.89
C GLN A 88 -14.48 -14.01 -16.11
N ILE A 89 -15.00 -14.87 -15.23
CA ILE A 89 -14.26 -15.86 -14.46
C ILE A 89 -14.86 -17.25 -14.70
N ASP A 90 -14.03 -18.27 -14.56
CA ASP A 90 -14.46 -19.66 -14.59
C ASP A 90 -15.18 -20.05 -13.29
N ALA A 91 -15.94 -21.14 -13.33
CA ALA A 91 -16.62 -21.66 -12.14
C ALA A 91 -15.68 -22.24 -11.07
N ALA A 92 -14.43 -22.58 -11.45
CA ALA A 92 -13.47 -23.24 -10.58
C ALA A 92 -12.01 -22.92 -10.94
N TYR A 93 -11.18 -22.73 -9.91
CA TYR A 93 -9.75 -22.51 -10.01
C TYR A 93 -8.98 -23.45 -9.08
N ASP A 94 -7.68 -23.63 -9.28
CA ASP A 94 -6.86 -24.40 -8.34
C ASP A 94 -6.67 -23.64 -7.04
N PHE A 95 -6.37 -22.34 -7.14
CA PHE A 95 -6.24 -21.44 -6.00
C PHE A 95 -7.21 -20.28 -6.13
N VAL A 96 -7.93 -19.99 -5.05
CA VAL A 96 -8.76 -18.77 -4.93
C VAL A 96 -8.20 -17.91 -3.80
N ILE A 97 -7.76 -16.70 -4.14
CA ILE A 97 -7.14 -15.74 -3.23
C ILE A 97 -8.15 -14.64 -2.91
N ALA A 98 -8.50 -14.53 -1.63
CA ALA A 98 -9.39 -13.49 -1.12
C ALA A 98 -8.57 -12.23 -0.77
N GLY A 99 -8.47 -11.29 -1.70
CA GLY A 99 -7.79 -10.00 -1.55
C GLY A 99 -6.63 -9.82 -2.52
N GLY A 100 -6.70 -8.79 -3.37
CA GLY A 100 -5.66 -8.36 -4.30
C GLY A 100 -4.69 -7.35 -3.70
N GLY A 101 -4.31 -7.54 -2.44
CA GLY A 101 -3.33 -6.71 -1.72
C GLY A 101 -1.86 -7.15 -1.93
N LEU A 102 -0.97 -6.77 -1.02
CA LEU A 102 0.46 -7.15 -1.09
C LEU A 102 0.64 -8.66 -1.17
N ALA A 103 0.19 -9.40 -0.16
CA ALA A 103 0.40 -10.85 -0.09
C ALA A 103 -0.36 -11.57 -1.22
N GLY A 104 -1.59 -11.14 -1.51
CA GLY A 104 -2.42 -11.76 -2.53
C GLY A 104 -1.83 -11.68 -3.93
N LEU A 105 -1.33 -10.51 -4.35
CA LEU A 105 -0.72 -10.37 -5.69
C LEU A 105 0.66 -11.03 -5.79
N VAL A 106 1.43 -11.07 -4.70
CA VAL A 106 2.69 -11.85 -4.65
C VAL A 106 2.37 -13.33 -4.88
N LEU A 107 1.43 -13.89 -4.13
CA LEU A 107 1.04 -15.30 -4.25
C LEU A 107 0.44 -15.59 -5.62
N ALA A 108 -0.43 -14.72 -6.13
CA ALA A 108 -1.02 -14.87 -7.45
C ALA A 108 0.05 -14.94 -8.55
N SER A 109 1.02 -14.03 -8.52
CA SER A 109 2.13 -13.99 -9.47
C SER A 109 2.98 -15.25 -9.41
N ARG A 110 3.26 -15.80 -8.21
CA ARG A 110 4.11 -16.98 -8.02
C ARG A 110 3.39 -18.28 -8.32
N LEU A 111 2.16 -18.46 -7.85
CA LEU A 111 1.38 -19.69 -8.11
C LEU A 111 1.08 -19.87 -9.59
N SER A 112 0.85 -18.78 -10.32
CA SER A 112 0.60 -18.83 -11.76
C SER A 112 1.87 -19.02 -12.61
N GLU A 113 3.08 -19.13 -12.00
CA GLU A 113 4.35 -19.48 -12.71
C GLU A 113 4.27 -20.85 -13.34
N ASP A 114 3.54 -21.76 -12.70
CA ASP A 114 3.12 -23.01 -13.33
C ASP A 114 1.88 -22.77 -14.22
N SER A 115 2.05 -22.95 -15.53
CA SER A 115 0.95 -22.81 -16.51
C SER A 115 -0.18 -23.82 -16.32
N ASN A 116 0.04 -24.91 -15.57
CA ASN A 116 -0.98 -25.91 -15.23
C ASN A 116 -1.76 -25.54 -13.96
N THR A 117 -1.40 -24.44 -13.31
CA THR A 117 -2.06 -23.97 -12.09
C THR A 117 -2.89 -22.74 -12.39
N THR A 118 -4.21 -22.85 -12.21
CA THR A 118 -5.15 -21.73 -12.38
C THR A 118 -5.38 -20.98 -11.08
N VAL A 119 -5.33 -19.66 -11.14
CA VAL A 119 -5.40 -18.79 -9.96
C VAL A 119 -6.44 -17.70 -10.18
N LEU A 120 -7.34 -17.54 -9.21
CA LEU A 120 -8.28 -16.42 -9.15
C LEU A 120 -7.96 -15.53 -7.95
N VAL A 121 -7.89 -14.22 -8.18
CA VAL A 121 -7.85 -13.20 -7.13
C VAL A 121 -9.17 -12.44 -7.12
N LEU A 122 -9.81 -12.36 -5.96
CA LEU A 122 -11.00 -11.56 -5.73
C LEU A 122 -10.62 -10.33 -4.90
N GLU A 123 -10.73 -9.12 -5.48
CA GLU A 123 -10.37 -7.87 -4.82
C GLU A 123 -11.62 -7.01 -4.58
N ALA A 124 -11.83 -6.57 -3.34
CA ALA A 124 -12.99 -5.79 -2.95
C ALA A 124 -13.02 -4.39 -3.58
N GLY A 125 -11.86 -3.77 -3.77
CA GLY A 125 -11.70 -2.46 -4.38
C GLY A 125 -11.71 -2.49 -5.91
N ALA A 126 -11.74 -1.29 -6.50
CA ALA A 126 -11.61 -1.11 -7.94
C ALA A 126 -10.16 -1.39 -8.41
N SER A 127 -9.94 -1.45 -9.73
CA SER A 127 -8.59 -1.64 -10.30
C SER A 127 -7.61 -0.53 -9.92
N GLY A 128 -8.10 0.69 -9.70
CA GLY A 128 -7.29 1.88 -9.43
C GLY A 128 -6.94 2.68 -10.68
N ASP A 129 -7.31 2.22 -11.88
CA ASP A 129 -6.95 2.90 -13.14
C ASP A 129 -7.53 4.33 -13.22
N ALA A 130 -8.74 4.54 -12.71
CA ALA A 130 -9.39 5.84 -12.68
C ALA A 130 -8.70 6.89 -11.78
N VAL A 131 -7.78 6.46 -10.90
CA VAL A 131 -7.02 7.31 -9.98
C VAL A 131 -5.52 7.07 -10.07
N LYS A 132 -5.05 6.54 -11.22
CA LYS A 132 -3.65 6.11 -11.41
C LYS A 132 -2.65 7.20 -11.04
N ASP A 133 -2.88 8.46 -11.42
CA ASP A 133 -1.97 9.57 -11.09
C ASP A 133 -1.83 9.84 -9.58
N ARG A 134 -2.87 9.53 -8.79
CA ARG A 134 -2.82 9.65 -7.32
C ARG A 134 -2.06 8.51 -6.67
N ILE A 135 -2.01 7.35 -7.32
CA ILE A 135 -1.26 6.16 -6.88
C ILE A 135 0.20 6.27 -7.30
N ASP A 136 0.44 6.49 -8.59
CA ASP A 136 1.73 6.33 -9.23
C ASP A 136 2.70 7.47 -8.90
N ILE A 137 2.23 8.70 -8.70
CA ILE A 137 3.10 9.82 -8.38
C ILE A 137 3.46 9.76 -6.88
N PRO A 138 4.73 9.49 -6.48
CA PRO A 138 5.08 9.25 -5.08
C PRO A 138 4.70 10.40 -4.13
N GLY A 139 4.86 11.65 -4.56
CA GLY A 139 4.49 12.83 -3.77
C GLY A 139 2.99 12.89 -3.44
N ASN A 140 2.13 12.32 -4.29
CA ASN A 140 0.68 12.32 -4.06
C ASN A 140 0.28 11.43 -2.88
N ALA A 141 1.14 10.56 -2.38
CA ALA A 141 0.92 9.88 -1.10
C ALA A 141 0.64 10.86 0.05
N TYR A 142 1.17 12.09 -0.03
CA TYR A 142 1.03 13.14 0.99
C TYR A 142 0.18 14.33 0.52
N TYR A 143 0.30 14.73 -0.75
CA TYR A 143 -0.38 15.93 -1.26
C TYR A 143 -1.77 15.68 -1.86
N SER A 144 -2.03 14.45 -2.33
CA SER A 144 -3.28 14.08 -3.00
C SER A 144 -3.68 12.62 -2.71
N SER A 145 -3.51 12.24 -1.43
CA SER A 145 -3.63 10.87 -0.95
C SER A 145 -5.02 10.28 -1.22
N LEU A 146 -5.09 8.95 -1.36
CA LEU A 146 -6.35 8.21 -1.49
C LEU A 146 -7.02 7.90 -0.15
N LEU A 147 -6.39 8.23 0.97
CA LEU A 147 -7.01 8.11 2.28
C LEU A 147 -8.30 8.96 2.36
N ASN A 148 -9.29 8.45 3.09
CA ASN A 148 -10.63 9.04 3.20
C ASN A 148 -11.42 9.14 1.87
N THR A 149 -11.12 8.29 0.90
CA THR A 149 -11.92 8.13 -0.34
C THR A 149 -12.44 6.71 -0.46
N ASP A 150 -13.18 6.40 -1.53
CA ASP A 150 -13.68 5.05 -1.81
C ASP A 150 -12.58 4.00 -2.02
N TYR A 151 -11.31 4.43 -2.17
CA TYR A 151 -10.12 3.58 -2.27
C TYR A 151 -9.45 3.32 -0.91
N ASP A 152 -10.05 3.78 0.18
CA ASP A 152 -9.71 3.49 1.57
C ASP A 152 -10.87 2.72 2.21
N TRP A 153 -10.57 1.71 3.02
CA TRP A 153 -11.58 1.05 3.84
C TRP A 153 -12.13 1.95 4.94
N GLN A 154 -11.41 3.01 5.31
CA GLN A 154 -11.83 4.02 6.28
C GLN A 154 -12.25 3.41 7.63
N TYR A 155 -11.59 2.35 8.08
CA TYR A 155 -11.87 1.76 9.38
C TYR A 155 -11.66 2.80 10.48
N MET A 156 -12.47 2.69 11.53
CA MET A 156 -12.34 3.47 12.74
C MET A 156 -12.11 2.52 13.91
N THR A 157 -11.25 2.89 14.85
CA THR A 157 -11.15 2.15 16.10
C THR A 157 -12.42 2.35 16.92
N VAL A 158 -12.78 1.40 17.78
CA VAL A 158 -13.66 1.68 18.92
C VAL A 158 -13.02 2.75 19.84
N PRO A 159 -13.78 3.39 20.75
CA PRO A 159 -13.19 4.31 21.72
C PRO A 159 -12.02 3.69 22.47
N GLN A 160 -10.85 4.34 22.42
CA GLN A 160 -9.62 3.82 23.02
C GLN A 160 -9.43 4.40 24.43
N LEU A 161 -9.67 3.58 25.46
CA LEU A 161 -9.57 4.00 26.87
C LEU A 161 -8.23 4.67 27.18
N ASN A 162 -7.12 4.04 26.78
CA ASN A 162 -5.76 4.54 27.01
C ASN A 162 -5.34 5.65 26.05
N ALA A 163 -6.22 6.12 25.19
CA ALA A 163 -6.00 7.28 24.31
C ALA A 163 -7.06 8.37 24.54
N GLY A 164 -7.61 8.45 25.75
CA GLY A 164 -8.59 9.48 26.13
C GLY A 164 -9.97 9.26 25.49
N ASN A 165 -10.39 8.00 25.32
CA ASN A 165 -11.63 7.59 24.66
C ASN A 165 -11.79 8.09 23.22
N ARG A 166 -10.69 8.44 22.54
CA ARG A 166 -10.73 8.85 21.14
C ARG A 166 -11.08 7.68 20.22
N VAL A 167 -11.84 7.98 19.18
CA VAL A 167 -12.08 7.13 18.01
C VAL A 167 -11.08 7.57 16.94
N LEU A 168 -10.21 6.68 16.50
CA LEU A 168 -9.08 7.02 15.64
C LEU A 168 -9.25 6.41 14.24
N PRO A 169 -8.87 7.13 13.17
CA PRO A 169 -8.87 6.58 11.83
C PRO A 169 -7.81 5.49 11.69
N TRP A 170 -8.18 4.41 11.00
CA TRP A 170 -7.33 3.26 10.75
C TRP A 170 -7.33 2.88 9.25
N PRO A 171 -6.71 3.71 8.41
CA PRO A 171 -6.81 3.58 6.96
C PRO A 171 -6.21 2.26 6.43
N ARG A 172 -6.85 1.70 5.41
CA ARG A 172 -6.38 0.51 4.66
C ARG A 172 -6.75 0.66 3.20
N GLY A 173 -5.84 0.39 2.27
CA GLY A 173 -6.15 0.47 0.84
C GLY A 173 -7.24 -0.53 0.43
N LYS A 174 -8.27 -0.03 -0.25
CA LYS A 174 -9.38 -0.77 -0.88
C LYS A 174 -9.32 -0.55 -2.40
N VAL A 175 -8.30 -1.14 -3.00
CA VAL A 175 -7.96 -1.01 -4.43
C VAL A 175 -7.04 -2.16 -4.79
N LEU A 176 -6.96 -2.55 -6.06
CA LEU A 176 -5.96 -3.53 -6.51
C LEU A 176 -4.54 -3.02 -6.17
N GLY A 177 -3.76 -3.85 -5.48
CA GLY A 177 -2.50 -3.48 -4.81
C GLY A 177 -2.65 -3.26 -3.30
N GLY A 178 -3.88 -3.11 -2.82
CA GLY A 178 -4.26 -2.93 -1.42
C GLY A 178 -3.55 -1.73 -0.78
N SER A 179 -3.10 -1.90 0.46
CA SER A 179 -2.45 -0.80 1.20
C SER A 179 -1.14 -0.32 0.58
N THR A 180 -0.50 -1.09 -0.31
CA THR A 180 0.74 -0.65 -0.98
C THR A 180 0.49 0.44 -2.02
N ALA A 181 -0.73 0.52 -2.55
CA ALA A 181 -1.13 1.58 -3.49
C ALA A 181 -1.35 2.94 -2.78
N VAL A 182 -1.52 2.94 -1.45
CA VAL A 182 -1.89 4.16 -0.69
C VAL A 182 -0.91 4.50 0.44
N ASN A 183 0.08 3.66 0.75
CA ASN A 183 1.04 3.89 1.83
C ASN A 183 2.04 5.03 1.54
N GLY A 184 2.87 5.35 2.53
CA GLY A 184 3.92 6.38 2.45
C GLY A 184 5.22 5.98 1.75
N LEU A 185 5.26 4.85 1.04
CA LEU A 185 6.39 4.32 0.27
C LEU A 185 7.67 3.94 1.04
N TYR A 186 7.75 4.16 2.35
CA TYR A 186 8.95 3.80 3.13
C TYR A 186 9.22 2.30 3.11
N LEU A 187 10.47 1.94 2.84
CA LEU A 187 10.95 0.57 2.89
C LEU A 187 12.03 0.47 3.96
N VAL A 188 11.67 -0.18 5.06
CA VAL A 188 12.55 -0.45 6.21
C VAL A 188 12.36 -1.92 6.57
N ARG A 189 13.47 -2.64 6.73
CA ARG A 189 13.45 -4.04 7.16
C ARG A 189 13.36 -4.16 8.68
N PRO A 190 12.80 -5.27 9.19
CA PRO A 190 12.90 -5.58 10.61
C PRO A 190 14.36 -5.88 11.01
N SER A 191 14.64 -5.86 12.31
CA SER A 191 15.92 -6.33 12.83
C SER A 191 15.95 -7.86 12.89
N ALA A 192 17.14 -8.45 12.73
CA ALA A 192 17.35 -9.90 12.78
C ALA A 192 16.82 -10.51 14.09
N ILE A 193 17.07 -9.84 15.22
CA ILE A 193 16.58 -10.27 16.54
C ILE A 193 15.06 -10.37 16.62
N GLU A 194 14.32 -9.48 15.95
CA GLU A 194 12.85 -9.49 15.95
C GLU A 194 12.32 -10.65 15.11
N VAL A 195 12.98 -10.93 13.99
CA VAL A 195 12.59 -12.01 13.09
C VAL A 195 12.95 -13.37 13.69
N ASP A 196 14.15 -13.54 14.22
CA ASP A 196 14.55 -14.80 14.87
C ASP A 196 13.69 -15.14 16.08
N ALA A 197 13.14 -14.14 16.77
CA ALA A 197 12.14 -14.37 17.80
C ALA A 197 10.88 -15.08 17.27
N TRP A 198 10.47 -14.86 16.01
CA TRP A 198 9.35 -15.59 15.42
C TRP A 198 9.63 -17.08 15.27
N SER A 199 10.83 -17.44 14.80
CA SER A 199 11.28 -18.83 14.74
C SER A 199 11.29 -19.47 16.14
N GLN A 200 11.77 -18.74 17.16
CA GLN A 200 11.82 -19.22 18.55
C GLN A 200 10.42 -19.45 19.16
N LEU A 201 9.39 -18.75 18.69
CA LEU A 201 8.00 -18.94 19.10
C LEU A 201 7.33 -20.18 18.47
N LEU A 202 8.02 -20.90 17.58
CA LEU A 202 7.51 -22.08 16.87
C LEU A 202 8.25 -23.38 17.25
N PRO A 203 8.49 -23.70 18.53
CA PRO A 203 9.28 -24.86 18.92
C PRO A 203 8.65 -26.16 18.40
N GLY A 204 9.48 -27.02 17.80
CA GLY A 204 9.07 -28.32 17.26
C GLY A 204 8.25 -28.27 15.97
N GLN A 205 7.95 -27.08 15.43
CA GLN A 205 7.30 -26.95 14.13
C GLN A 205 8.33 -27.03 13.01
N SER A 206 8.06 -27.85 11.99
CA SER A 206 8.92 -27.96 10.80
C SER A 206 9.08 -26.65 10.04
N SER A 207 8.14 -25.71 10.22
CA SER A 207 8.15 -24.38 9.60
C SER A 207 9.04 -23.36 10.31
N ALA A 208 9.52 -23.62 11.53
CA ALA A 208 10.25 -22.63 12.34
C ALA A 208 11.45 -22.03 11.58
N ALA A 209 12.24 -22.87 10.90
CA ALA A 209 13.40 -22.44 10.12
C ALA A 209 13.05 -21.43 9.03
N ALA A 210 11.88 -21.55 8.39
CA ALA A 210 11.42 -20.63 7.36
C ALA A 210 11.12 -19.23 7.89
N TRP A 211 10.91 -19.09 9.20
CA TRP A 211 10.65 -17.82 9.90
C TRP A 211 11.89 -17.28 10.64
N SER A 212 13.08 -17.77 10.32
CA SER A 212 14.36 -17.20 10.79
C SER A 212 14.76 -15.98 9.97
N TRP A 213 15.63 -15.13 10.54
CA TRP A 213 16.25 -14.01 9.83
C TRP A 213 16.92 -14.48 8.54
N ALA A 214 17.68 -15.57 8.58
CA ALA A 214 18.38 -16.07 7.39
C ALA A 214 17.41 -16.37 6.22
N SER A 215 16.30 -17.06 6.49
CA SER A 215 15.32 -17.42 5.46
C SER A 215 14.52 -16.20 4.97
N LEU A 216 14.08 -15.34 5.89
CA LEU A 216 13.33 -14.14 5.55
C LEU A 216 14.18 -13.07 4.86
N PHE A 217 15.45 -12.94 5.22
CA PHE A 217 16.38 -12.01 4.56
C PHE A 217 16.61 -12.38 3.11
N GLU A 218 16.82 -13.67 2.82
CA GLU A 218 16.92 -14.16 1.44
C GLU A 218 15.61 -13.95 0.67
N ALA A 219 14.45 -14.16 1.30
CA ALA A 219 13.15 -13.86 0.68
C ALA A 219 12.96 -12.36 0.40
N MET A 220 13.37 -11.49 1.33
CA MET A 220 13.33 -10.03 1.16
C MET A 220 14.25 -9.58 0.01
N LYS A 221 15.45 -10.14 -0.10
CA LYS A 221 16.35 -9.90 -1.24
C LYS A 221 15.74 -10.42 -2.55
N LYS A 222 15.11 -11.60 -2.55
CA LYS A 222 14.42 -12.13 -3.73
C LYS A 222 13.27 -11.24 -4.23
N SER A 223 12.60 -10.50 -3.34
CA SER A 223 11.54 -9.54 -3.73
C SER A 223 12.06 -8.24 -4.32
N GLU A 224 13.32 -7.90 -4.08
CA GLU A 224 13.85 -6.56 -4.25
C GLU A 224 14.71 -6.43 -5.53
N THR A 225 14.52 -5.31 -6.23
CA THR A 225 15.53 -4.70 -7.10
C THR A 225 15.94 -3.36 -6.50
N PHE A 226 17.10 -3.35 -5.85
CA PHE A 226 17.68 -2.15 -5.28
C PHE A 226 18.42 -1.34 -6.36
N THR A 227 18.19 -0.03 -6.36
CA THR A 227 18.92 0.93 -7.20
C THR A 227 19.68 1.90 -6.32
N GLU A 228 20.99 1.95 -6.54
CA GLU A 228 21.90 2.83 -5.82
C GLU A 228 21.58 4.30 -6.11
N PRO A 229 21.72 5.21 -5.11
CA PRO A 229 21.52 6.64 -5.34
C PRO A 229 22.65 7.19 -6.21
N SER A 230 22.36 8.26 -6.96
CA SER A 230 23.43 9.04 -7.61
C SER A 230 24.34 9.68 -6.57
N ASP A 231 25.57 10.03 -6.94
CA ASP A 231 26.52 10.69 -6.03
C ASP A 231 25.95 11.97 -5.42
N ALA A 232 25.21 12.75 -6.19
CA ALA A 232 24.56 13.96 -5.70
C ALA A 232 23.53 13.66 -4.58
N ILE A 233 22.69 12.64 -4.77
CA ILE A 233 21.70 12.22 -3.77
C ILE A 233 22.36 11.59 -2.56
N LYS A 234 23.35 10.72 -2.78
CA LYS A 234 24.15 10.08 -1.73
C LYS A 234 24.81 11.12 -0.82
N ASN A 235 25.47 12.11 -1.42
CA ASN A 235 26.17 13.17 -0.69
C ASN A 235 25.21 14.11 0.03
N ALA A 236 24.14 14.56 -0.63
CA ALA A 236 23.15 15.45 -0.02
C ALA A 236 22.40 14.80 1.15
N GLY A 237 22.11 13.50 1.06
CA GLY A 237 21.46 12.73 2.11
C GLY A 237 22.40 12.14 3.16
N ARG A 238 23.73 12.25 2.98
CA ARG A 238 24.74 11.49 3.77
C ARG A 238 24.37 10.00 3.90
N ILE A 239 23.96 9.41 2.78
CA ILE A 239 23.39 8.06 2.74
C ILE A 239 24.52 7.03 2.87
N GLN A 240 24.32 6.08 3.78
CA GLN A 240 25.14 4.88 3.94
C GLN A 240 24.27 3.65 3.63
N TYR A 241 24.85 2.66 2.94
CA TYR A 241 24.21 1.39 2.62
C TYR A 241 25.27 0.33 2.35
N ASP A 242 24.95 -0.94 2.62
CA ASP A 242 25.71 -2.09 2.14
C ASP A 242 24.96 -2.77 1.00
N VAL A 243 25.59 -2.79 -0.17
CA VAL A 243 25.02 -3.34 -1.38
C VAL A 243 24.77 -4.85 -1.31
N THR A 244 25.51 -5.58 -0.46
CA THR A 244 25.37 -7.03 -0.27
C THR A 244 24.11 -7.41 0.48
N SER A 245 23.55 -6.45 1.22
CA SER A 245 22.27 -6.60 1.92
C SER A 245 21.07 -6.52 1.00
N HIS A 246 21.24 -6.20 -0.29
CA HIS A 246 20.13 -5.93 -1.19
C HIS A 246 19.96 -6.96 -2.32
N GLY A 247 18.71 -7.15 -2.74
CA GLY A 247 18.34 -7.83 -3.98
C GLY A 247 18.54 -6.94 -5.21
N ARG A 248 18.72 -7.55 -6.39
CA ARG A 248 18.99 -6.83 -7.65
C ARG A 248 18.11 -7.25 -8.83
N SER A 249 17.19 -8.18 -8.62
CA SER A 249 16.42 -8.81 -9.70
C SER A 249 14.97 -9.11 -9.32
N GLY A 250 14.55 -8.74 -8.11
CA GLY A 250 13.19 -8.91 -7.66
C GLY A 250 12.23 -7.88 -8.28
N PRO A 251 10.92 -8.14 -8.27
CA PRO A 251 9.93 -7.30 -8.94
C PRO A 251 9.70 -5.93 -8.28
N LEU A 252 9.98 -5.78 -6.97
CA LEU A 252 9.72 -4.54 -6.24
C LEU A 252 10.96 -3.65 -6.27
N HIS A 253 10.81 -2.41 -6.73
CA HIS A 253 11.92 -1.46 -6.82
C HIS A 253 12.15 -0.73 -5.49
N TYR A 254 13.38 -0.80 -5.00
CA TYR A 254 13.86 -0.10 -3.82
C TYR A 254 14.84 0.96 -4.31
N ALA A 255 14.50 2.23 -4.14
CA ALA A 255 15.36 3.33 -4.59
C ALA A 255 15.30 4.48 -3.59
N TYR A 256 16.35 5.29 -3.57
CA TYR A 256 16.25 6.61 -2.96
C TYR A 256 15.50 7.57 -3.89
N PRO A 257 14.78 8.57 -3.35
CA PRO A 257 14.13 9.57 -4.20
C PRO A 257 15.14 10.27 -5.12
N GLY A 258 14.71 10.59 -6.35
CA GLY A 258 15.55 11.30 -7.33
C GLY A 258 15.87 12.74 -6.96
N PHE A 259 15.30 13.23 -5.85
CA PHE A 259 15.60 14.52 -5.27
C PHE A 259 15.60 14.40 -3.75
N ILE A 260 16.60 14.99 -3.11
CA ILE A 260 16.70 15.07 -1.66
C ILE A 260 17.17 16.47 -1.26
N VAL A 261 16.55 17.06 -0.25
CA VAL A 261 16.97 18.36 0.28
C VAL A 261 18.12 18.16 1.28
N PRO A 262 19.16 19.01 1.29
CA PRO A 262 20.34 18.82 2.14
C PRO A 262 20.05 18.74 3.64
N VAL A 263 18.95 19.33 4.11
CA VAL A 263 18.53 19.23 5.51
C VAL A 263 18.23 17.78 5.94
N VAL A 264 17.87 16.90 5.01
CA VAL A 264 17.68 15.46 5.31
C VAL A 264 19.01 14.84 5.77
N GLY A 265 20.12 15.09 5.07
CA GLY A 265 21.43 14.58 5.49
C GLY A 265 21.95 15.21 6.80
N ASN A 266 21.46 16.39 7.18
CA ASN A 266 21.79 17.01 8.48
C ASN A 266 21.15 16.29 9.66
N TRP A 267 20.06 15.55 9.46
CA TRP A 267 19.45 14.74 10.52
C TRP A 267 20.42 13.67 11.02
N THR A 268 21.12 12.97 10.14
CA THR A 268 22.09 11.93 10.52
C THR A 268 23.19 12.48 11.43
N SER A 269 23.80 13.62 11.08
CA SER A 269 24.83 14.25 11.92
C SER A 269 24.27 14.83 13.23
N THR A 270 23.03 15.32 13.22
CA THR A 270 22.37 15.83 14.42
C THR A 270 22.08 14.70 15.41
N LEU A 271 21.63 13.55 14.90
CA LEU A 271 21.37 12.35 15.70
C LEU A 271 22.67 11.82 16.32
N ASP A 272 23.76 11.78 15.55
CA ASP A 272 25.07 11.40 16.05
C ASP A 272 25.53 12.31 17.20
N TRP A 273 25.36 13.63 17.05
CA TRP A 273 25.70 14.60 18.08
C TRP A 273 24.93 14.41 19.41
N VAL A 274 23.68 13.90 19.36
CA VAL A 274 22.90 13.55 20.56
C VAL A 274 23.08 12.10 21.02
N GLY A 275 24.05 11.37 20.46
CA GLY A 275 24.41 10.01 20.88
C GLY A 275 23.68 8.88 20.16
N ILE A 276 23.06 9.14 19.00
CA ILE A 276 22.42 8.14 18.14
C ILE A 276 23.29 7.97 16.89
N PRO A 277 24.18 6.97 16.85
CA PRO A 277 25.16 6.83 15.78
C PRO A 277 24.49 6.54 14.42
N PRO A 278 25.11 6.95 13.30
CA PRO A 278 24.68 6.54 11.97
C PRO A 278 24.74 5.02 11.80
N SER A 279 23.75 4.45 11.13
CA SER A 279 23.76 3.03 10.76
C SER A 279 24.34 2.87 9.34
N PRO A 280 25.46 2.15 9.19
CA PRO A 280 26.07 1.93 7.87
C PRO A 280 25.25 0.97 7.01
N ASP A 281 24.45 0.10 7.65
CA ASP A 281 23.56 -0.84 6.97
C ASP A 281 22.34 -1.19 7.83
N ALA A 282 21.34 -0.32 7.81
CA ALA A 282 20.08 -0.56 8.49
C ALA A 282 19.25 -1.71 7.88
N ASN A 283 19.56 -2.14 6.65
CA ASN A 283 18.84 -3.21 5.95
C ASN A 283 19.46 -4.59 6.17
N GLY A 284 20.66 -4.67 6.75
CA GLY A 284 21.38 -5.92 7.07
C GLY A 284 20.96 -6.61 8.38
N GLY A 285 19.86 -6.18 8.99
CA GLY A 285 19.29 -6.81 10.20
C GLY A 285 19.61 -6.09 11.51
N SER A 286 20.24 -4.92 11.46
CA SER A 286 20.40 -4.01 12.60
C SER A 286 19.64 -2.71 12.34
N GLY A 287 18.33 -2.71 12.59
CA GLY A 287 17.42 -1.62 12.24
C GLY A 287 17.47 -0.39 13.16
N TRP A 288 18.53 -0.22 13.95
CA TRP A 288 18.70 0.88 14.90
C TRP A 288 19.77 1.88 14.43
N GLY A 289 19.79 3.07 15.04
CA GLY A 289 20.66 4.17 14.67
C GLY A 289 20.03 5.12 13.65
N ALA A 290 20.82 6.07 13.14
CA ALA A 290 20.37 7.06 12.17
C ALA A 290 20.66 6.60 10.74
N PHE A 291 19.63 6.52 9.90
CA PHE A 291 19.78 6.18 8.48
C PHE A 291 18.69 6.83 7.64
N ILE A 292 18.93 6.90 6.33
CA ILE A 292 17.93 7.32 5.35
C ILE A 292 17.32 6.05 4.74
N ALA A 293 16.01 5.87 4.91
CA ALA A 293 15.31 4.73 4.33
C ALA A 293 15.16 4.87 2.81
N THR A 294 15.12 3.74 2.12
CA THR A 294 14.70 3.71 0.71
C THR A 294 13.19 3.90 0.59
N SER A 295 12.75 4.17 -0.62
CA SER A 295 11.34 4.26 -0.99
C SER A 295 10.99 3.25 -2.08
N SER A 296 9.74 2.82 -2.09
CA SER A 296 9.19 1.91 -3.09
C SER A 296 8.91 2.65 -4.40
N ILE A 297 9.97 3.02 -5.13
CA ILE A 297 9.92 3.86 -6.33
C ILE A 297 10.69 3.14 -7.45
N ASN A 298 10.09 3.07 -8.63
CA ASN A 298 10.79 2.62 -9.84
C ASN A 298 11.60 3.80 -10.42
N PRO A 299 12.95 3.75 -10.39
CA PRO A 299 13.78 4.88 -10.82
C PRO A 299 13.83 5.07 -12.34
N SER A 300 13.35 4.11 -13.14
CA SER A 300 13.29 4.26 -14.60
C SER A 300 12.21 5.24 -15.08
N ASN A 301 11.15 5.40 -14.28
CA ASN A 301 10.00 6.26 -14.62
C ASN A 301 9.50 7.13 -13.44
N TRP A 302 10.17 7.04 -12.28
CA TRP A 302 9.86 7.76 -11.05
C TRP A 302 8.43 7.57 -10.50
N THR A 303 7.82 6.43 -10.82
CA THR A 303 6.51 6.04 -10.29
C THR A 303 6.64 5.17 -9.04
N ARG A 304 5.57 5.11 -8.24
CA ARG A 304 5.43 4.17 -7.12
C ARG A 304 5.61 2.74 -7.65
N SER A 305 6.52 2.01 -7.01
CA SER A 305 6.59 0.54 -7.12
C SER A 305 5.74 -0.06 -5.99
N TYR A 306 4.62 -0.67 -6.33
CA TYR A 306 3.68 -1.29 -5.39
C TYR A 306 3.26 -2.68 -5.88
N SER A 307 2.48 -3.44 -5.11
CA SER A 307 2.32 -4.86 -5.41
C SER A 307 1.69 -5.14 -6.78
N ARG A 308 0.78 -4.29 -7.28
CA ARG A 308 0.25 -4.43 -8.65
C ARG A 308 1.33 -4.14 -9.70
N SER A 309 1.99 -2.98 -9.63
CA SER A 309 3.01 -2.59 -10.62
C SER A 309 4.25 -3.48 -10.60
N ALA A 310 4.52 -4.15 -9.48
CA ALA A 310 5.65 -5.05 -9.31
C ALA A 310 5.33 -6.48 -9.77
N TYR A 311 4.18 -7.04 -9.36
CA TYR A 311 3.89 -8.46 -9.53
C TYR A 311 2.89 -8.77 -10.65
N ILE A 312 2.10 -7.79 -11.11
CA ILE A 312 1.01 -8.01 -12.06
C ILE A 312 1.28 -7.29 -13.38
N ASP A 313 1.39 -5.96 -13.37
CA ASP A 313 1.51 -5.17 -14.60
C ASP A 313 2.70 -5.56 -15.51
N PRO A 314 3.86 -6.03 -15.00
CA PRO A 314 4.96 -6.51 -15.85
C PRO A 314 4.74 -7.88 -16.49
N LEU A 315 3.70 -8.62 -16.08
CA LEU A 315 3.41 -9.94 -16.64
C LEU A 315 2.86 -9.80 -18.07
N GLY A 316 3.35 -10.64 -18.97
CA GLY A 316 2.71 -10.84 -20.28
C GLY A 316 1.32 -11.51 -20.15
N PRO A 317 0.66 -11.80 -21.28
CA PRO A 317 -0.61 -12.54 -21.27
C PRO A 317 -0.47 -13.87 -20.50
N ARG A 318 -1.31 -14.05 -19.49
CA ARG A 318 -1.25 -15.18 -18.55
C ARG A 318 -2.64 -15.79 -18.37
N PRO A 319 -3.05 -16.72 -19.25
CA PRO A 319 -4.42 -17.21 -19.31
C PRO A 319 -4.84 -18.01 -18.07
N ASN A 320 -3.89 -18.50 -17.28
CA ASN A 320 -4.13 -19.21 -16.03
C ASN A 320 -4.25 -18.28 -14.81
N LEU A 321 -4.23 -16.95 -14.98
CA LEU A 321 -4.41 -15.97 -13.92
C LEU A 321 -5.62 -15.08 -14.22
N ALA A 322 -6.58 -15.06 -13.31
CA ALA A 322 -7.71 -14.13 -13.31
C ALA A 322 -7.70 -13.27 -12.05
N ILE A 323 -7.92 -11.96 -12.21
CA ILE A 323 -8.01 -10.97 -11.13
C ILE A 323 -9.31 -10.20 -11.35
N LEU A 324 -10.25 -10.33 -10.42
CA LEU A 324 -11.56 -9.68 -10.49
C LEU A 324 -11.64 -8.58 -9.41
N PRO A 325 -11.52 -7.29 -9.80
CA PRO A 325 -11.82 -6.16 -8.93
C PRO A 325 -13.32 -6.04 -8.65
N ASN A 326 -13.68 -5.24 -7.64
CA ASN A 326 -15.06 -5.07 -7.16
C ASN A 326 -15.73 -6.41 -6.80
N ALA A 327 -14.98 -7.33 -6.20
CA ALA A 327 -15.44 -8.64 -5.75
C ALA A 327 -15.02 -8.86 -4.30
N THR A 328 -15.92 -8.56 -3.36
CA THR A 328 -15.69 -8.71 -1.93
C THR A 328 -16.00 -10.14 -1.52
N VAL A 329 -14.99 -10.90 -1.09
CA VAL A 329 -15.20 -12.22 -0.46
C VAL A 329 -15.89 -12.05 0.89
N THR A 330 -16.96 -12.79 1.11
CA THR A 330 -17.82 -12.67 2.30
C THR A 330 -17.61 -13.81 3.29
N LYS A 331 -17.37 -15.03 2.79
CA LYS A 331 -17.06 -16.22 3.61
C LYS A 331 -16.45 -17.34 2.76
N ILE A 332 -15.84 -18.30 3.44
CA ILE A 332 -15.46 -19.61 2.90
C ILE A 332 -16.71 -20.48 2.80
N ILE A 333 -16.80 -21.25 1.71
CA ILE A 333 -17.78 -22.31 1.52
C ILE A 333 -17.10 -23.63 1.89
N TRP A 334 -17.66 -24.35 2.86
CA TRP A 334 -17.14 -25.63 3.32
C TRP A 334 -17.70 -26.78 2.48
N ALA A 335 -16.86 -27.78 2.21
CA ALA A 335 -17.33 -29.05 1.68
C ALA A 335 -18.31 -29.72 2.66
N PRO A 336 -19.26 -30.53 2.16
CA PRO A 336 -20.22 -31.22 3.02
C PRO A 336 -19.54 -32.22 3.98
N ASN A 337 -18.43 -32.82 3.54
CA ASN A 337 -17.66 -33.80 4.29
C ASN A 337 -16.31 -33.22 4.71
N ASN A 338 -15.83 -33.66 5.87
CA ASN A 338 -14.47 -33.42 6.32
C ASN A 338 -13.48 -34.30 5.52
N ASP A 339 -12.18 -34.00 5.63
CA ASP A 339 -11.13 -34.87 5.08
C ASP A 339 -11.05 -36.21 5.84
N GLY A 340 -10.18 -37.11 5.37
CA GLY A 340 -9.98 -38.43 6.00
C GLY A 340 -9.48 -38.37 7.45
N ASN A 341 -9.03 -37.21 7.93
CA ASN A 341 -8.59 -36.97 9.31
C ASN A 341 -9.63 -36.19 10.13
N GLY A 342 -10.84 -36.00 9.60
CA GLY A 342 -11.91 -35.26 10.26
C GLY A 342 -11.76 -33.74 10.25
N LYS A 343 -10.85 -33.17 9.45
CA LYS A 343 -10.66 -31.71 9.33
C LYS A 343 -11.61 -31.10 8.30
N LYS A 344 -12.03 -29.85 8.54
CA LYS A 344 -12.86 -29.09 7.59
C LYS A 344 -12.10 -28.85 6.28
N VAL A 345 -12.79 -29.00 5.15
CA VAL A 345 -12.24 -28.75 3.82
C VAL A 345 -12.92 -27.54 3.20
N ALA A 346 -12.14 -26.52 2.84
CA ALA A 346 -12.64 -25.37 2.10
C ALA A 346 -12.90 -25.79 0.64
N GLN A 347 -14.15 -25.67 0.19
CA GLN A 347 -14.55 -25.99 -1.20
C GLN A 347 -14.44 -24.77 -2.11
N GLY A 348 -14.52 -23.56 -1.55
CA GLY A 348 -14.52 -22.33 -2.32
C GLY A 348 -14.86 -21.12 -1.47
N VAL A 349 -15.29 -20.04 -2.11
CA VAL A 349 -15.69 -18.81 -1.43
C VAL A 349 -16.98 -18.27 -1.98
N GLU A 350 -17.73 -17.57 -1.12
CA GLU A 350 -18.82 -16.69 -1.52
C GLU A 350 -18.29 -15.26 -1.63
N PHE A 351 -18.78 -14.52 -2.62
CA PHE A 351 -18.40 -13.12 -2.84
C PHE A 351 -19.54 -12.30 -3.46
N ALA A 352 -19.43 -10.98 -3.38
CA ALA A 352 -20.39 -10.03 -3.94
C ALA A 352 -19.72 -8.72 -4.35
N ALA A 353 -20.34 -8.00 -5.29
CA ALA A 353 -19.83 -6.71 -5.74
C ALA A 353 -20.07 -5.58 -4.74
N SER A 354 -21.13 -5.68 -3.95
CA SER A 354 -21.49 -4.74 -2.90
C SER A 354 -22.42 -5.41 -1.89
N ARG A 355 -22.77 -4.71 -0.81
CA ARG A 355 -23.63 -5.23 0.27
C ARG A 355 -24.97 -5.80 -0.23
N GLY A 356 -25.59 -5.14 -1.21
CA GLY A 356 -26.89 -5.51 -1.77
C GLY A 356 -26.81 -6.28 -3.10
N ALA A 357 -25.61 -6.51 -3.63
CA ALA A 357 -25.45 -7.25 -4.88
C ALA A 357 -25.74 -8.74 -4.70
N PRO A 358 -26.14 -9.45 -5.77
CA PRO A 358 -26.28 -10.91 -5.74
C PRO A 358 -24.99 -11.59 -5.22
N ARG A 359 -25.18 -12.57 -4.34
CA ARG A 359 -24.09 -13.43 -3.87
C ARG A 359 -23.73 -14.43 -4.97
N ARG A 360 -22.44 -14.61 -5.17
CA ARG A 360 -21.87 -15.55 -6.13
C ARG A 360 -20.88 -16.46 -5.41
N SER A 361 -20.57 -17.59 -6.01
CA SER A 361 -19.61 -18.54 -5.49
C SER A 361 -18.62 -18.96 -6.56
N VAL A 362 -17.43 -19.36 -6.13
CA VAL A 362 -16.40 -19.96 -6.98
C VAL A 362 -15.72 -21.09 -6.22
N THR A 363 -15.41 -22.17 -6.93
CA THR A 363 -14.81 -23.37 -6.35
C THR A 363 -13.28 -23.27 -6.38
N ALA A 364 -12.63 -23.70 -5.30
CA ALA A 364 -11.18 -23.91 -5.23
C ALA A 364 -10.88 -25.42 -5.23
N ARG A 365 -10.09 -25.89 -6.20
CA ARG A 365 -9.72 -27.32 -6.32
C ARG A 365 -8.59 -27.71 -5.38
N LYS A 366 -7.73 -26.77 -5.00
CA LYS A 366 -6.62 -26.98 -4.06
C LYS A 366 -6.82 -26.17 -2.79
N GLU A 367 -6.70 -24.85 -2.84
CA GLU A 367 -6.69 -24.02 -1.63
C GLU A 367 -7.45 -22.70 -1.79
N VAL A 368 -8.08 -22.28 -0.68
CA VAL A 368 -8.55 -20.91 -0.48
C VAL A 368 -7.53 -20.18 0.39
N ILE A 369 -7.00 -19.06 -0.12
CA ILE A 369 -5.97 -18.27 0.56
C ILE A 369 -6.58 -16.94 1.03
N LEU A 370 -6.57 -16.69 2.33
CA LEU A 370 -7.07 -15.43 2.91
C LEU A 370 -5.99 -14.35 2.91
N ALA A 371 -6.09 -13.41 1.97
CA ALA A 371 -5.18 -12.28 1.80
C ALA A 371 -5.88 -10.91 2.02
N GLY A 372 -6.95 -10.87 2.80
CA GLY A 372 -7.72 -9.66 3.15
C GLY A 372 -7.03 -8.71 4.14
N GLY A 373 -5.74 -8.95 4.41
CA GLY A 373 -4.95 -8.21 5.40
C GLY A 373 -5.34 -8.52 6.85
N ALA A 374 -4.66 -7.88 7.79
CA ALA A 374 -4.82 -8.14 9.22
C ALA A 374 -6.24 -7.87 9.77
N ILE A 375 -7.10 -7.17 9.02
CA ILE A 375 -8.49 -6.88 9.39
C ILE A 375 -9.48 -7.72 8.58
N GLY A 376 -9.29 -7.81 7.26
CA GLY A 376 -10.21 -8.54 6.39
C GLY A 376 -10.10 -10.06 6.51
N SER A 377 -8.89 -10.61 6.63
CA SER A 377 -8.71 -12.07 6.78
C SER A 377 -9.42 -12.65 8.02
N PRO A 378 -9.26 -12.09 9.24
CA PRO A 378 -10.01 -12.61 10.39
C PRO A 378 -11.52 -12.34 10.29
N ASN A 379 -11.97 -11.26 9.64
CA ASN A 379 -13.39 -11.03 9.40
C ASN A 379 -14.00 -12.13 8.51
N ILE A 380 -13.37 -12.48 7.39
CA ILE A 380 -13.78 -13.59 6.53
C ILE A 380 -13.78 -14.91 7.33
N ALA A 381 -12.73 -15.16 8.11
CA ALA A 381 -12.64 -16.37 8.94
C ALA A 381 -13.81 -16.49 9.93
N MET A 382 -14.14 -15.41 10.65
CA MET A 382 -15.26 -15.38 11.59
C MET A 382 -16.62 -15.57 10.90
N HIS A 383 -16.85 -14.92 9.76
CA HIS A 383 -18.06 -15.16 8.95
C HIS A 383 -18.14 -16.56 8.33
N SER A 384 -17.01 -17.28 8.33
CA SER A 384 -16.92 -18.68 7.91
C SER A 384 -17.05 -19.66 9.08
N GLY A 385 -17.25 -19.18 10.31
CA GLY A 385 -17.33 -20.02 11.51
C GLY A 385 -15.97 -20.41 12.10
N ILE A 386 -14.88 -19.72 11.73
CA ILE A 386 -13.55 -19.85 12.34
C ILE A 386 -13.32 -18.67 13.29
N GLY A 387 -13.50 -18.88 14.59
CA GLY A 387 -13.32 -17.86 15.61
C GLY A 387 -13.86 -18.32 16.96
N PRO A 388 -13.82 -17.47 17.99
CA PRO A 388 -14.36 -17.84 19.30
C PRO A 388 -15.88 -18.02 19.23
N SER A 389 -16.39 -19.10 19.83
CA SER A 389 -17.82 -19.47 19.77
C SER A 389 -18.77 -18.42 20.35
N SER A 390 -18.30 -17.61 21.30
CA SER A 390 -19.05 -16.50 21.90
C SER A 390 -19.38 -15.38 20.92
N TYR A 391 -18.67 -15.31 19.79
CA TYR A 391 -18.93 -14.35 18.70
C TYR A 391 -19.77 -14.94 17.58
N ASN A 392 -20.49 -16.05 17.81
CA ASN A 392 -21.42 -16.64 16.84
C ASN A 392 -22.42 -15.59 16.33
N LEU A 393 -22.04 -15.03 15.17
CA LEU A 393 -22.77 -14.13 14.27
C LEU A 393 -23.20 -12.80 14.88
N ILE A 394 -22.22 -11.94 15.18
CA ILE A 394 -22.46 -10.51 14.97
C ILE A 394 -22.57 -10.32 13.45
N ASN A 395 -23.80 -10.03 12.99
CA ASN A 395 -24.08 -9.44 11.69
C ASN A 395 -23.27 -8.13 11.56
N VAL A 396 -22.02 -8.19 11.11
CA VAL A 396 -21.26 -7.00 10.73
C VAL A 396 -21.58 -6.66 9.28
N LEU A 397 -22.83 -6.25 9.08
CA LEU A 397 -23.23 -5.30 8.06
C LEU A 397 -23.97 -4.16 8.76
N THR A 398 -23.36 -3.55 9.77
CA THR A 398 -23.63 -2.15 10.11
C THR A 398 -22.72 -1.31 9.24
#